data_AF-A0A7V1GF59-F1
#
_entry.id   AF-A0A7V1GF59-F1
#
_cell.length_a   1.000
_cell.length_b   1.000
_cell.length_c   1.000
_cell.angle_alpha   90.00
_cell.angle_beta   90.00
_cell.angle_gamma   90.00
#
_symmetry.space_group_name_H-M   'P 1'
#
loop_
_entity.id
_entity.type
_entity.pdbx_description
1 polymer ?
#
loop_
_entity_poly.entity_id
_entity_poly.type
_entity_poly.pdbx_seq_one_letter_code
_entity_poly.pdbx_strand_id
1 'polypeptide(L)'
;MNLLNSDDFWQFACQLYSEGDMQARLLDYQNQQGKNVNLCLLLYYLDSLNLAISQAQLNKLAQSISELDQHVLQPLRAARGYLKANQTEIADYAAIRKDLLIAELKLEKQQQGMLITTINSFALTPCSTPNNTSLYL
;
A
#
# COMPACT_ATOMS: atom_id res chain seq x y z
N MET A 1 15.62 -12.47 15.34
CA MET A 1 14.78 -12.30 14.13
C MET A 1 15.47 -11.27 13.26
N ASN A 2 15.63 -11.56 11.96
CA ASN A 2 16.07 -10.53 11.02
C ASN A 2 14.93 -9.52 10.85
N LEU A 3 15.22 -8.25 11.04
CA LEU A 3 14.26 -7.17 10.82
C LEU A 3 13.93 -7.10 9.32
N LEU A 4 12.65 -6.95 8.99
CA LEU A 4 12.23 -6.71 7.61
C LEU A 4 12.74 -5.33 7.17
N ASN A 5 13.18 -5.23 5.92
CA ASN A 5 13.76 -4.02 5.35
C ASN A 5 12.74 -3.29 4.47
N SER A 6 12.69 -1.96 4.56
CA SER A 6 11.76 -1.13 3.80
C SER A 6 12.05 -1.08 2.30
N ASP A 7 13.32 -1.14 1.89
CA ASP A 7 13.69 -1.18 0.47
C ASP A 7 13.39 -2.56 -0.15
N ASP A 8 13.58 -3.65 0.60
CA ASP A 8 13.19 -5.00 0.14
C ASP A 8 11.67 -5.08 -0.07
N PHE A 9 10.89 -4.54 0.87
CA PHE A 9 9.44 -4.47 0.72
C PHE A 9 9.02 -3.59 -0.46
N TRP A 10 9.66 -2.42 -0.64
CA TRP A 10 9.38 -1.56 -1.78
C TRP A 10 9.67 -2.26 -3.12
N GLN A 11 10.81 -2.96 -3.21
CA GLN A 11 11.17 -3.72 -4.40
C GLN A 11 10.15 -4.83 -4.69
N PHE A 12 9.75 -5.59 -3.66
CA PHE A 12 8.71 -6.59 -3.77
C PHE A 12 7.39 -5.98 -4.27
N ALA A 13 6.97 -4.86 -3.69
CA ALA A 13 5.76 -4.16 -4.08
C ALA A 13 5.78 -3.73 -5.55
N CYS A 14 6.90 -3.18 -6.03
CA CYS A 14 7.06 -2.81 -7.44
C CYS A 14 7.00 -4.00 -8.39
N GLN A 15 7.63 -5.13 -8.02
CA GLN A 15 7.60 -6.36 -8.79
C GLN A 15 6.18 -6.91 -8.87
N LEU A 16 5.55 -7.14 -7.72
CA LEU A 16 4.19 -7.66 -7.61
C LEU A 16 3.19 -6.79 -8.37
N TYR A 17 3.29 -5.46 -8.28
CA TYR A 17 2.41 -4.55 -9.00
C TYR A 17 2.51 -4.69 -10.53
N SER A 18 3.68 -5.09 -11.04
CA SER A 18 3.95 -5.28 -12.47
C SER A 18 3.59 -6.67 -13.00
N GLU A 19 3.15 -7.59 -12.13
CA GLU A 19 2.85 -8.98 -12.48
C GLU A 19 1.38 -9.18 -12.89
N GLY A 20 1.17 -9.59 -14.15
CA GLY A 20 -0.14 -9.99 -14.66
C GLY A 20 -1.25 -8.97 -14.38
N ASP A 21 -2.36 -9.45 -13.79
CA ASP A 21 -3.52 -8.62 -13.47
C ASP A 21 -3.45 -7.95 -12.08
N MET A 22 -2.29 -7.99 -11.41
CA MET A 22 -2.17 -7.52 -10.03
C MET A 22 -2.46 -6.03 -9.89
N GLN A 23 -1.98 -5.20 -10.82
CA GLN A 23 -2.31 -3.78 -10.85
C GLN A 23 -3.83 -3.55 -10.87
N ALA A 24 -4.55 -4.25 -11.77
CA ALA A 24 -5.99 -4.11 -11.89
C ALA A 24 -6.69 -4.57 -10.60
N ARG A 25 -6.24 -5.67 -10.01
CA ARG A 25 -6.79 -6.22 -8.77
C ARG A 25 -6.59 -5.30 -7.57
N LEU A 26 -5.40 -4.70 -7.40
CA LEU A 26 -5.12 -3.76 -6.32
C LEU A 26 -5.93 -2.47 -6.47
N LEU A 27 -6.11 -1.98 -7.70
CA LEU A 27 -6.98 -0.85 -7.99
C LEU A 27 -8.45 -1.18 -7.68
N ASP A 28 -8.88 -2.42 -7.91
CA ASP A 28 -10.22 -2.88 -7.55
C ASP A 28 -10.45 -2.83 -6.04
N TYR A 29 -9.51 -3.40 -5.27
CA TYR A 29 -9.56 -3.35 -3.80
C TYR A 29 -9.60 -1.91 -3.28
N GLN A 30 -8.83 -1.01 -3.88
CA GLN A 30 -8.83 0.40 -3.49
C GLN A 30 -10.16 1.07 -3.80
N ASN A 31 -10.64 0.97 -5.04
CA ASN A 31 -11.75 1.77 -5.53
C ASN A 31 -13.12 1.20 -5.14
N GLN A 32 -13.27 -0.13 -5.14
CA GLN A 32 -14.55 -0.78 -4.83
C GLN A 32 -14.72 -1.07 -3.34
N GLN A 33 -13.62 -1.41 -2.67
CA GLN A 33 -13.67 -1.91 -1.29
C GLN A 33 -13.01 -0.97 -0.27
N GLY A 34 -12.46 0.16 -0.72
CA GLY A 34 -11.81 1.15 0.16
C GLY A 34 -10.56 0.61 0.87
N LYS A 35 -9.92 -0.43 0.33
CA LYS A 35 -8.74 -1.06 0.95
C LYS A 35 -7.50 -0.21 0.73
N ASN A 36 -6.62 -0.20 1.73
CA ASN A 36 -5.32 0.41 1.59
C ASN A 36 -4.38 -0.52 0.80
N VAL A 37 -3.93 -0.07 -0.37
CA VAL A 37 -3.07 -0.85 -1.28
C VAL A 37 -1.74 -1.23 -0.65
N ASN A 38 -1.09 -0.31 0.08
CA ASN A 38 0.19 -0.61 0.73
C ASN A 38 0.04 -1.67 1.84
N LEU A 39 -1.08 -1.66 2.56
CA LEU A 39 -1.39 -2.74 3.50
C LEU A 39 -1.61 -4.07 2.78
N CYS A 40 -2.37 -4.09 1.68
CA CYS A 40 -2.54 -5.30 0.87
C CYS A 40 -1.19 -5.87 0.39
N LEU A 41 -0.32 -5.00 -0.13
CA LEU A 41 1.03 -5.35 -0.58
C LEU A 41 1.88 -5.94 0.56
N LEU A 42 1.77 -5.39 1.78
CA LEU A 42 2.47 -5.96 2.94
C LEU A 42 1.97 -7.38 3.24
N LEU A 43 0.68 -7.65 3.16
CA LEU A 43 0.14 -8.99 3.43
C LEU A 43 0.67 -10.02 2.43
N TYR A 44 0.71 -9.67 1.13
CA TYR A 44 1.35 -10.51 0.12
C TYR A 44 2.85 -10.70 0.39
N TYR A 45 3.54 -9.64 0.83
CA TYR A 45 4.96 -9.73 1.16
C TYR A 45 5.22 -10.70 2.32
N LEU A 46 4.45 -10.60 3.40
CA LEU A 46 4.53 -11.52 4.53
C LEU A 46 4.18 -12.96 4.13
N ASP A 47 3.19 -13.14 3.26
CA ASP A 47 2.84 -14.44 2.72
C ASP A 47 4.03 -15.06 1.95
N SER A 48 4.72 -14.27 1.11
CA SER A 48 5.91 -14.72 0.38
C SER A 48 7.09 -15.10 1.27
N LEU A 49 7.14 -14.55 2.50
CA LEU A 49 8.16 -14.84 3.51
C LEU A 49 7.77 -15.97 4.46
N ASN A 50 6.62 -16.63 4.27
CA ASN A 50 6.10 -17.66 5.18
C ASN A 50 5.89 -17.13 6.61
N LEU A 51 5.42 -15.88 6.73
CA LEU A 51 5.15 -15.22 8.01
C LEU A 51 3.66 -14.96 8.15
N ALA A 52 3.05 -15.45 9.22
CA ALA A 52 1.64 -15.21 9.53
C ALA A 52 1.47 -14.10 10.57
N ILE A 53 0.40 -13.32 10.43
CA ILE A 53 -0.07 -12.35 11.42
C ILE A 53 -1.47 -12.71 11.93
N SER A 54 -1.78 -12.24 13.13
CA SER A 54 -3.12 -12.31 13.71
C SER A 54 -3.98 -11.11 13.29
N GLN A 55 -5.30 -11.23 13.44
CA GLN A 55 -6.22 -10.11 13.24
C GLN A 55 -5.86 -8.88 14.10
N ALA A 56 -5.40 -9.09 15.34
CA ALA A 56 -4.99 -8.00 16.23
C ALA A 56 -3.76 -7.25 15.69
N GLN A 57 -2.80 -7.96 15.09
CA GLN A 57 -1.64 -7.36 14.44
C GLN A 57 -2.03 -6.61 13.16
N LEU A 58 -2.94 -7.17 12.35
CA LEU A 58 -3.50 -6.48 11.19
C LEU A 58 -4.17 -5.15 11.58
N ASN A 59 -4.99 -5.15 12.62
CA ASN A 59 -5.66 -3.93 13.10
C ASN A 59 -4.64 -2.87 13.53
N LYS A 60 -3.53 -3.27 14.16
CA LYS A 60 -2.44 -2.34 14.53
C LYS A 60 -1.71 -1.77 13.31
N LEU A 61 -1.50 -2.57 12.26
CA LEU A 61 -0.91 -2.09 11.00
C LEU A 61 -1.84 -1.10 10.30
N ALA A 62 -3.13 -1.40 10.23
CA ALA A 62 -4.11 -0.49 9.67
C ALA A 62 -4.16 0.84 10.45
N GLN A 63 -4.12 0.76 11.78
CA GLN A 63 -4.09 1.95 12.63
C GLN A 63 -2.83 2.79 12.40
N SER A 64 -1.65 2.17 12.26
CA SER A 64 -0.37 2.91 12.17
C SER A 64 -0.24 3.75 10.90
N ILE A 65 -1.01 3.43 9.85
CA ILE A 65 -1.02 4.19 8.60
C ILE A 65 -2.27 5.06 8.41
N SER A 66 -3.26 4.93 9.29
CA SER A 66 -4.59 5.53 9.12
C SER A 66 -4.55 7.05 8.95
N GLU A 67 -3.80 7.76 9.80
CA GLU A 67 -3.70 9.22 9.74
C GLU A 67 -3.08 9.72 8.43
N LEU A 68 -1.97 9.09 8.00
CA LEU A 68 -1.32 9.44 6.73
C LEU A 68 -2.23 9.13 5.53
N ASP A 69 -2.95 8.01 5.59
CA ASP A 69 -3.88 7.65 4.52
C ASP A 69 -5.04 8.65 4.42
N GLN A 70 -5.71 8.91 5.54
CA GLN A 70 -6.91 9.74 5.60
C GLN A 70 -6.62 11.22 5.32
N HIS A 71 -5.54 11.76 5.88
CA HIS A 71 -5.28 13.21 5.82
C HIS A 71 -4.40 13.62 4.64
N VAL A 72 -3.69 12.69 4.01
CA VAL A 72 -2.72 13.03 2.95
C VAL A 72 -2.96 12.24 1.67
N LEU A 73 -2.89 10.90 1.72
CA LEU A 73 -2.96 10.08 0.49
C LEU A 73 -4.35 10.09 -0.15
N GLN A 74 -5.42 9.95 0.63
CA GLN A 74 -6.78 9.99 0.11
C GLN A 74 -7.12 11.35 -0.52
N PRO A 75 -6.84 12.50 0.12
CA PRO A 75 -6.99 13.81 -0.51
C PRO A 75 -6.16 13.98 -1.79
N LEU A 76 -4.91 13.49 -1.81
CA LEU A 76 -4.06 13.56 -3.00
C LEU A 76 -4.62 12.73 -4.16
N ARG A 77 -5.10 11.52 -3.88
CA ARG A 77 -5.77 10.65 -4.86
C ARG A 77 -7.07 11.29 -5.39
N ALA A 78 -7.85 11.90 -4.50
CA ALA A 78 -9.07 12.62 -4.88
C ALA A 78 -8.74 13.82 -5.80
N ALA A 79 -7.72 14.61 -5.47
CA ALA A 79 -7.26 15.71 -6.32
C ALA A 79 -6.81 15.21 -7.70
N ARG A 80 -6.01 14.15 -7.76
CA ARG A 80 -5.58 13.52 -9.02
C ARG A 80 -6.77 13.00 -9.84
N GLY A 81 -7.76 12.41 -9.17
CA GLY A 81 -9.01 11.95 -9.77
C GLY A 81 -9.82 13.10 -10.39
N TYR A 82 -10.02 14.18 -9.64
CA TYR A 82 -10.70 15.40 -10.10
C TYR A 82 -10.00 16.00 -11.32
N LEU A 83 -8.68 16.16 -11.28
CA LEU A 83 -7.93 16.71 -12.41
C LEU A 83 -8.02 15.83 -13.65
N LYS A 84 -8.04 14.50 -13.49
CA LYS A 84 -8.25 13.56 -14.61
C LYS A 84 -9.63 13.71 -15.24
N ALA A 85 -10.67 13.89 -14.43
CA ALA A 85 -12.03 14.08 -14.93
C ALA A 85 -12.19 15.41 -15.70
N ASN A 86 -11.46 16.45 -15.31
CA ASN A 86 -11.55 17.79 -15.89
C ASN A 86 -10.33 18.17 -16.75
N GLN A 87 -9.61 17.17 -17.28
CA GLN A 87 -8.28 17.36 -17.91
C GLN A 87 -8.26 18.37 -19.06
N THR A 88 -9.38 18.58 -19.76
CA THR A 88 -9.50 19.52 -20.89
C THR A 88 -9.57 20.98 -20.46
N GLU A 89 -9.92 21.25 -19.21
CA GLU A 89 -10.07 22.60 -18.65
C GLU A 89 -8.83 23.05 -17.86
N ILE A 90 -7.89 22.14 -17.62
CA ILE A 90 -6.69 22.38 -16.82
C ILE A 90 -5.51 22.66 -17.75
N ALA A 91 -5.03 23.91 -17.72
CA ALA A 91 -3.75 24.25 -18.34
C ALA A 91 -2.61 23.41 -17.74
N ASP A 92 -1.69 22.95 -18.59
CA ASP A 92 -0.54 22.12 -18.21
C ASP A 92 -0.89 20.84 -17.44
N TYR A 93 -2.08 20.28 -17.68
CA TYR A 93 -2.57 19.06 -17.04
C TYR A 93 -1.52 17.94 -16.96
N ALA A 94 -0.80 17.67 -18.05
CA ALA A 94 0.18 16.60 -18.12
C ALA A 94 1.33 16.79 -17.11
N ALA A 95 1.82 18.01 -16.93
CA ALA A 95 2.88 18.34 -15.98
C ALA A 95 2.36 18.21 -14.54
N ILE A 96 1.21 18.82 -14.24
CA ILE A 96 0.59 18.78 -12.91
C ILE A 96 0.31 17.33 -12.50
N ARG A 97 -0.27 16.52 -13.40
CA ARG A 97 -0.54 15.10 -13.16
C ARG A 97 0.73 14.33 -12.83
N LYS A 98 1.83 14.60 -13.54
CA LYS A 98 3.12 13.95 -13.30
C LYS A 98 3.67 14.29 -11.92
N ASP A 99 3.64 15.57 -11.54
CA ASP A 99 4.16 16.00 -10.24
C ASP A 99 3.35 15.43 -9.07
N LEU A 100 2.02 15.40 -9.19
CA LEU A 100 1.15 14.76 -8.19
C LEU A 100 1.41 13.25 -8.07
N LEU A 101 1.62 12.55 -9.20
CA LEU A 101 1.96 11.12 -9.17
C LEU A 101 3.30 10.88 -8.47
N ILE A 102 4.31 11.72 -8.72
CA ILE A 102 5.61 11.63 -8.03
C ILE A 102 5.44 11.85 -6.52
N ALA A 103 4.64 12.83 -6.12
CA ALA A 103 4.33 13.07 -4.71
C ALA A 103 3.61 11.86 -4.07
N GLU A 104 2.62 11.29 -4.76
CA GLU A 104 1.87 10.12 -4.32
C GLU A 104 2.80 8.93 -4.09
N LEU A 105 3.66 8.60 -5.06
CA LEU A 105 4.61 7.48 -4.94
C LEU A 105 5.60 7.66 -3.78
N LYS A 106 6.06 8.90 -3.53
CA LYS A 106 6.94 9.20 -2.37
C LYS A 106 6.21 8.97 -1.05
N LEU A 107 4.96 9.40 -0.95
CA LEU A 107 4.13 9.20 0.24
C LEU A 107 3.75 7.74 0.45
N GLU A 108 3.49 6.98 -0.63
CA GLU A 108 3.26 5.54 -0.56
C GLU A 108 4.51 4.80 -0.07
N LYS A 109 5.70 5.15 -0.56
CA LYS A 109 6.96 4.60 -0.04
C LYS A 109 7.13 4.90 1.46
N GLN A 110 6.78 6.12 1.90
CA GLN A 110 6.80 6.48 3.33
C GLN A 110 5.81 5.62 4.13
N GLN A 111 4.59 5.41 3.64
CA GLN A 111 3.58 4.58 4.28
C GLN A 111 4.04 3.12 4.40
N GLN A 112 4.71 2.58 3.38
CA GLN A 112 5.35 1.26 3.44
C GLN A 112 6.46 1.21 4.49
N GLY A 113 7.25 2.27 4.64
CA GLY A 113 8.24 2.39 5.73
C GLY A 113 7.59 2.32 7.11
N MET A 114 6.48 3.03 7.32
CA MET A 114 5.72 3.00 8.59
C MET A 114 5.19 1.60 8.90
N LEU A 115 4.71 0.89 7.88
CA LEU A 115 4.28 -0.51 7.98
C LEU A 115 5.43 -1.41 8.42
N ILE A 116 6.61 -1.26 7.81
CA ILE A 116 7.80 -2.03 8.18
C ILE A 116 8.26 -1.73 9.61
N THR A 117 8.28 -0.46 10.03
CA THR A 117 8.55 -0.10 11.42
C THR A 117 7.57 -0.77 12.38
N THR A 118 6.27 -0.79 12.02
CA THR A 118 5.22 -1.36 12.86
C THR A 118 5.34 -2.88 12.96
N ILE A 119 5.45 -3.58 11.83
CA ILE A 119 5.52 -5.05 11.80
C ILE A 119 6.78 -5.58 12.50
N ASN A 120 7.89 -4.85 12.42
CA ASN A 120 9.13 -5.22 13.11
C ASN A 120 9.03 -5.13 14.64
N SER A 121 7.99 -4.49 15.19
CA SER A 121 7.69 -4.49 16.63
C SER A 121 6.91 -5.74 17.08
N PHE A 122 6.48 -6.58 16.15
CA PHE A 122 5.64 -7.74 16.45
C PHE A 122 6.45 -9.03 16.57
N ALA A 123 5.94 -9.95 17.39
CA ALA A 123 6.34 -11.36 17.30
C ALA A 123 5.61 -12.00 16.12
N LEU A 124 6.34 -12.28 15.04
CA LEU A 124 5.82 -12.94 13.84
C LEU A 124 5.92 -14.45 13.98
N THR A 125 4.91 -15.17 13.48
CA THR A 125 4.88 -16.64 13.55
C THR A 125 5.25 -17.21 12.19
N PRO A 126 6.31 -18.02 12.09
CA PRO A 126 6.58 -18.79 10.88
C PRO A 126 5.40 -19.72 10.59
N CYS A 127 4.92 -19.71 9.35
CA CYS A 127 3.82 -20.53 8.88
C CYS A 127 4.12 -20.97 7.46
N SER A 128 4.03 -22.27 7.15
CA SER A 128 4.37 -22.79 5.82
C SER A 128 3.36 -22.43 4.72
N THR A 129 2.15 -22.04 5.11
CA THR A 129 1.06 -21.66 4.18
C THR A 129 0.25 -20.51 4.78
N PRO A 130 0.87 -19.33 4.96
CA PRO A 130 0.17 -18.17 5.49
C PRO A 130 -0.89 -17.71 4.47
N ASN A 131 -1.99 -17.16 4.96
CA ASN A 131 -3.03 -16.54 4.16
C ASN A 131 -3.43 -15.23 4.82
N ASN A 132 -2.46 -14.32 4.96
CA ASN A 132 -2.68 -13.04 5.63
C ASN A 132 -3.71 -12.19 4.89
N THR A 133 -3.79 -12.34 3.57
CA THR A 133 -4.75 -11.63 2.73
C THR A 133 -6.20 -11.92 3.09
N SER A 134 -6.54 -13.16 3.51
CA SER A 134 -7.90 -13.50 3.97
C SER A 134 -8.39 -12.74 5.21
N LEU A 135 -7.48 -12.11 5.96
CA LEU A 135 -7.83 -11.27 7.11
C LEU A 135 -8.32 -9.87 6.68
N TYR A 136 -8.07 -9.48 5.44
CA TYR A 136 -8.27 -8.10 4.98
C TYR A 136 -9.04 -7.97 3.66
N LEU A 137 -8.96 -8.94 2.76
CA LEU A 137 -9.63 -8.96 1.44
C LEU A 137 -10.87 -9.85 1.50
#